data_AF-A0A535E4Z7-F1
#
_entry.id   AF-A0A535E4Z7-F1
#
_cell.length_a   1.000
_cell.length_b   1.000
_cell.length_c   1.000
_cell.angle_alpha   90.00
_cell.angle_beta   90.00
_cell.angle_gamma   90.00
#
_symmetry.space_group_name_H-M   'P 1'
#
loop_
_entity.id
_entity.type
_entity.pdbx_description
1 polymer ?
#
loop_
_entity_poly.entity_id
_entity_poly.type
_entity_poly.pdbx_seq_one_letter_code
_entity_poly.pdbx_strand_id
1 'polypeptide(L)'
;MSARRMQVVSLLPTAWGFAGDVLANASIGAVLIAAVLAATWILLRGRRVDDVSLLALTLPLSLFATTYAWTYDHLVLFVSYAFVLSRASSTAGVRLPLVLGTVDLAGTVPWVLYAIALTRLNESLSAWIAAATALLVVFALRAGAPSMTSRSSV
;
A
#
# COMPACT_ATOMS: atom_id res chain seq x y z
N MET A 1 11.93 -15.33 -16.80
CA MET A 1 12.56 -13.98 -16.89
C MET A 1 14.07 -14.16 -17.01
N SER A 2 14.75 -13.43 -17.92
CA SER A 2 16.21 -13.48 -18.07
C SER A 2 16.92 -12.90 -16.83
N ALA A 3 18.07 -13.46 -16.42
CA ALA A 3 18.84 -13.07 -15.24
C ALA A 3 19.17 -11.56 -15.18
N ARG A 4 19.41 -10.93 -16.34
CA ARG A 4 19.68 -9.50 -16.46
C ARG A 4 18.47 -8.63 -16.08
N ARG A 5 17.25 -9.10 -16.35
CA ARG A 5 16.02 -8.38 -15.97
C ARG A 5 15.75 -8.45 -14.47
N MET A 6 16.14 -9.55 -13.81
CA MET A 6 15.99 -9.67 -12.34
C MET A 6 16.93 -8.73 -11.58
N GLN A 7 18.15 -8.51 -12.07
CA GLN A 7 19.10 -7.56 -11.48
C GLN A 7 18.66 -6.09 -11.56
N VAL A 8 17.94 -5.71 -12.62
CA VAL A 8 17.40 -4.34 -12.73
C VAL A 8 16.20 -4.17 -11.80
N VAL A 9 15.34 -5.18 -11.72
CA VAL A 9 14.14 -5.14 -10.88
C VAL A 9 14.47 -5.17 -9.38
N SER A 10 15.60 -5.76 -8.97
CA SER A 10 16.03 -5.79 -7.56
C SER A 10 16.36 -4.40 -6.97
N LEU A 11 16.55 -3.39 -7.82
CA LEU A 11 16.86 -2.01 -7.44
C LEU A 11 15.63 -1.11 -7.44
N LEU A 12 14.49 -1.62 -7.90
CA LEU A 12 13.26 -0.85 -8.03
C LEU A 12 12.44 -0.92 -6.75
N PRO A 13 11.75 0.16 -6.37
CA PRO A 13 10.98 0.22 -5.12
C PRO A 13 9.65 -0.57 -5.18
N THR A 14 9.74 -1.86 -5.48
CA THR A 14 8.61 -2.79 -5.67
C THR A 14 8.78 -4.03 -4.80
N ALA A 15 7.76 -4.88 -4.71
CA ALA A 15 7.83 -6.16 -4.00
C ALA A 15 9.03 -7.04 -4.46
N TRP A 16 9.36 -6.97 -5.75
CA TRP A 16 10.48 -7.69 -6.34
C TRP A 16 11.83 -7.11 -5.91
N GLY A 17 11.93 -5.78 -5.84
CA GLY A 17 13.10 -5.07 -5.33
C GLY A 17 13.36 -5.34 -3.87
N PHE A 18 12.32 -5.20 -3.06
CA PHE A 18 12.35 -5.54 -1.64
C PHE A 18 12.78 -6.99 -1.43
N ALA A 19 12.21 -7.95 -2.16
CA ALA A 19 12.58 -9.36 -2.05
C ALA A 19 14.02 -9.65 -2.50
N GLY A 20 14.49 -8.96 -3.55
CA GLY A 20 15.88 -9.06 -4.00
C GLY A 20 16.87 -8.56 -2.95
N ASP A 21 16.58 -7.41 -2.34
CA ASP A 21 17.46 -6.73 -1.38
C ASP A 21 17.43 -7.38 0.02
N VAL A 22 16.25 -7.75 0.51
CA VAL A 22 16.08 -8.25 1.88
C VAL A 22 16.14 -9.77 1.97
N LEU A 23 15.62 -10.48 0.97
CA LEU A 23 15.51 -11.94 0.97
C LEU A 23 16.52 -12.61 0.03
N ALA A 24 17.42 -11.83 -0.56
CA ALA A 24 18.41 -12.26 -1.57
C ALA A 24 17.79 -12.99 -2.78
N ASN A 25 16.48 -12.84 -3.02
CA ASN A 25 15.77 -13.57 -4.06
C ASN A 25 14.55 -12.78 -4.57
N ALA A 26 14.73 -12.09 -5.69
CA ALA A 26 13.68 -11.29 -6.32
C ALA A 26 12.43 -12.11 -6.68
N SER A 27 12.54 -13.41 -6.98
CA SER A 27 11.39 -14.24 -7.35
C SER A 27 10.34 -14.36 -6.24
N ILE A 28 10.74 -14.15 -4.97
CA ILE A 28 9.84 -14.10 -3.82
C ILE A 28 8.90 -12.87 -3.89
N GLY A 29 9.21 -11.85 -4.69
CA GLY A 29 8.32 -10.71 -4.93
C GLY A 29 6.92 -11.12 -5.39
N ALA A 30 6.80 -12.15 -6.23
CA ALA A 30 5.50 -12.70 -6.64
C ALA A 30 4.70 -13.22 -5.43
N VAL A 31 5.37 -13.89 -4.51
CA VAL A 31 4.77 -14.44 -3.29
C VAL A 31 4.33 -13.31 -2.37
N LEU A 32 5.12 -12.25 -2.23
CA LEU A 32 4.74 -11.07 -1.44
C LEU A 32 3.52 -10.37 -2.02
N ILE A 33 3.46 -10.17 -3.33
CA ILE A 33 2.29 -9.61 -4.02
C ILE A 33 1.07 -10.50 -3.77
N ALA A 34 1.20 -11.81 -3.98
CA ALA A 34 0.13 -12.75 -3.73
C ALA A 34 -0.34 -12.74 -2.27
N ALA A 35 0.58 -12.60 -1.31
CA ALA A 35 0.26 -12.52 0.11
C ALA A 35 -0.53 -11.25 0.46
N VAL A 36 -0.15 -10.08 -0.07
CA VAL A 36 -0.89 -8.83 0.16
C VAL A 36 -2.26 -8.87 -0.50
N LEU A 37 -2.37 -9.42 -1.71
CA LEU A 37 -3.65 -9.63 -2.39
C LEU A 37 -4.54 -10.61 -1.63
N ALA A 38 -3.98 -11.73 -1.17
CA ALA A 38 -4.70 -12.72 -0.37
C ALA A 38 -5.17 -12.12 0.96
N ALA A 39 -4.33 -11.35 1.65
CA ALA A 39 -4.70 -10.65 2.88
C ALA A 39 -5.85 -9.68 2.62
N THR A 40 -5.76 -8.87 1.56
CA THR A 40 -6.83 -7.95 1.13
C THR A 40 -8.14 -8.69 0.88
N TRP A 41 -8.08 -9.78 0.10
CA TRP A 41 -9.24 -10.62 -0.20
C TRP A 41 -9.84 -11.23 1.06
N ILE A 42 -9.04 -11.88 1.90
CA ILE A 42 -9.48 -12.55 3.13
C ILE A 42 -10.14 -11.55 4.08
N LEU A 43 -9.60 -10.35 4.20
CA LEU A 43 -10.11 -9.31 5.10
C LEU A 43 -11.41 -8.65 4.58
N LEU A 44 -11.60 -8.61 3.27
CA LEU A 44 -12.79 -8.02 2.63
C LEU A 44 -13.82 -9.04 2.17
N ARG A 45 -13.56 -10.35 2.28
CA ARG A 45 -14.49 -11.39 1.86
C ARG A 45 -15.85 -11.20 2.53
N GLY A 46 -16.92 -11.19 1.73
CA GLY A 46 -18.29 -10.97 2.22
C GLY A 46 -18.64 -9.51 2.51
N ARG A 47 -17.80 -8.53 2.18
CA ARG A 47 -18.13 -7.10 2.22
C ARG A 47 -18.41 -6.57 0.81
N ARG A 48 -19.32 -5.60 0.73
CA ARG A 48 -19.51 -4.81 -0.50
C ARG A 48 -18.41 -3.76 -0.59
N VAL A 49 -17.75 -3.69 -1.74
CA VAL A 49 -16.69 -2.71 -2.04
C VAL A 49 -17.20 -1.86 -3.20
N ASP A 50 -17.34 -0.55 -2.98
CA ASP A 50 -17.75 0.42 -3.99
C ASP A 50 -16.54 0.88 -4.85
N ASP A 51 -16.83 1.53 -5.97
CA ASP A 51 -15.81 1.94 -6.96
C ASP A 51 -14.72 2.83 -6.34
N VAL A 52 -15.10 3.71 -5.41
CA VAL A 52 -14.15 4.58 -4.69
C VAL A 52 -13.22 3.76 -3.80
N SER A 53 -13.74 2.71 -3.14
CA SER A 53 -12.95 1.81 -2.31
C SER A 53 -12.01 0.95 -3.15
N LEU A 54 -12.46 0.51 -4.34
CA LEU A 54 -11.60 -0.18 -5.30
C LEU A 54 -10.47 0.74 -5.76
N LEU A 55 -10.77 2.00 -6.11
CA LEU A 55 -9.75 2.98 -6.49
C LEU A 55 -8.72 3.21 -5.37
N ALA A 56 -9.18 3.35 -4.12
CA ALA A 56 -8.29 3.54 -2.98
C ALA A 56 -7.35 2.35 -2.73
N LEU A 57 -7.74 1.12 -3.13
CA LEU A 57 -6.93 -0.10 -3.03
C LEU A 57 -6.02 -0.31 -4.25
N THR A 58 -6.48 0.01 -5.45
CA THR A 58 -5.71 -0.26 -6.67
C THR A 58 -4.42 0.54 -6.75
N LEU A 59 -4.42 1.78 -6.25
CA LEU A 59 -3.24 2.65 -6.23
C LEU A 59 -2.06 2.02 -5.44
N PRO A 60 -2.19 1.69 -4.14
CA PRO A 60 -1.10 1.10 -3.38
C PRO A 60 -0.74 -0.31 -3.87
N LEU A 61 -1.71 -1.13 -4.30
CA LEU A 61 -1.42 -2.47 -4.82
C LEU A 61 -0.65 -2.41 -6.15
N SER A 62 -1.01 -1.47 -7.02
CA SER A 62 -0.31 -1.25 -8.29
C SER A 62 1.13 -0.80 -8.03
N LEU A 63 1.33 0.19 -7.15
CA LEU A 63 2.67 0.64 -6.75
C LEU A 63 3.50 -0.48 -6.13
N PHE A 64 2.89 -1.35 -5.33
CA PHE A 64 3.61 -2.47 -4.75
C PHE A 64 4.08 -3.49 -5.80
N ALA A 65 3.27 -3.73 -6.82
CA ALA A 65 3.51 -4.76 -7.83
C ALA A 65 4.30 -4.29 -9.06
N THR A 66 4.21 -3.01 -9.42
CA THR A 66 4.72 -2.47 -10.69
C THR A 66 5.82 -1.45 -10.48
N THR A 67 6.74 -1.40 -11.44
CA THR A 67 7.89 -0.49 -11.42
C THR A 67 7.44 0.93 -11.73
N TYR A 68 7.77 1.86 -10.84
CA TYR A 68 7.51 3.29 -11.04
C TYR A 68 8.84 4.06 -11.14
N ALA A 69 8.79 5.23 -11.76
CA ALA A 69 9.97 5.88 -12.31
C ALA A 69 10.65 6.81 -11.30
N TRP A 70 9.93 7.33 -10.30
CA TRP A 70 10.46 8.34 -9.38
C TRP A 70 9.91 8.23 -7.95
N THR A 71 10.71 8.68 -6.97
CA THR A 71 10.37 8.72 -5.54
C THR A 71 9.08 9.53 -5.25
N TYR A 72 8.72 10.48 -6.13
CA TYR A 72 7.48 11.28 -6.04
C TYR A 72 6.21 10.51 -6.38
N ASP A 73 6.30 9.31 -6.95
CA ASP A 73 5.12 8.55 -7.36
C ASP A 73 4.28 8.10 -6.14
N HIS A 74 4.87 8.13 -4.94
CA HIS A 74 4.15 7.91 -3.68
C HIS A 74 3.11 9.00 -3.38
N LEU A 75 3.19 10.17 -4.03
CA LEU A 75 2.18 11.22 -3.90
C LEU A 75 0.79 10.73 -4.34
N VAL A 76 0.70 9.74 -5.22
CA VAL A 76 -0.60 9.15 -5.60
C VAL A 76 -1.29 8.47 -4.42
N LEU A 77 -0.53 8.04 -3.39
CA LEU A 77 -1.08 7.44 -2.17
C LEU A 77 -1.88 8.45 -1.33
N PHE A 78 -1.74 9.76 -1.57
CA PHE A 78 -2.60 10.76 -0.93
C PHE A 78 -4.09 10.52 -1.18
N VAL A 79 -4.46 9.94 -2.33
CA VAL A 79 -5.84 9.53 -2.61
C VAL A 79 -6.30 8.45 -1.62
N SER A 80 -5.47 7.44 -1.38
CA SER A 80 -5.73 6.38 -0.39
C SER A 80 -5.74 6.92 1.05
N TYR A 81 -4.87 7.87 1.38
CA TYR A 81 -4.85 8.52 2.69
C TYR A 81 -6.10 9.36 2.95
N ALA A 82 -6.52 10.18 1.98
CA ALA A 82 -7.75 10.96 2.07
C ALA A 82 -8.97 10.04 2.25
N PHE A 83 -8.99 8.90 1.54
CA PHE A 83 -10.01 7.88 1.73
C PHE A 83 -10.02 7.33 3.15
N VAL A 84 -8.87 6.91 3.70
CA VAL A 84 -8.77 6.38 5.07
C VAL A 84 -9.25 7.41 6.10
N LEU A 85 -8.83 8.67 5.98
CA LEU A 85 -9.24 9.75 6.89
C LEU A 85 -10.75 10.02 6.84
N SER A 86 -11.35 9.97 5.65
CA SER A 86 -12.82 10.10 5.49
C SER A 86 -13.60 8.98 6.20
N ARG A 87 -13.02 7.77 6.28
CA ARG A 87 -13.60 6.63 7.00
C ARG A 87 -13.31 6.70 8.51
N ALA A 88 -12.17 7.23 8.91
CA ALA A 88 -11.81 7.42 10.31
C ALA A 88 -12.76 8.39 11.02
N SER A 89 -13.28 9.42 10.33
CA SER A 89 -14.23 10.37 10.91
C SER A 89 -15.58 9.76 11.30
N SER A 90 -15.97 8.64 10.69
CA SER A 90 -17.27 8.00 10.94
C SER A 90 -17.23 6.85 11.95
N THR A 91 -16.05 6.48 12.48
CA THR A 91 -15.90 5.29 13.33
C THR A 91 -15.08 5.57 14.59
N ALA A 92 -15.75 5.88 15.70
CA ALA A 92 -15.13 6.36 16.95
C ALA A 92 -14.06 5.41 17.53
N GLY A 93 -14.26 4.10 17.47
CA GLY A 93 -13.36 3.11 18.07
C GLY A 93 -12.04 2.86 17.32
N VAL A 94 -11.95 3.23 16.04
CA VAL A 94 -10.74 3.03 15.22
C VAL A 94 -10.17 4.34 14.66
N ARG A 95 -10.76 5.48 15.02
CA ARG A 95 -10.37 6.79 14.49
C ARG A 95 -8.90 7.10 14.76
N LEU A 96 -8.48 6.98 16.02
CA LEU A 96 -7.11 7.29 16.42
C LEU A 96 -6.07 6.42 15.69
N PRO A 97 -6.17 5.08 15.67
CA PRO A 97 -5.18 4.26 14.97
C PRO A 97 -5.17 4.48 13.46
N LEU A 98 -6.32 4.74 12.82
CA LEU A 98 -6.36 5.07 11.39
C LEU A 98 -5.69 6.41 11.08
N VAL A 99 -5.92 7.44 11.92
CA VAL A 99 -5.29 8.74 11.77
C VAL A 99 -3.78 8.64 12.00
N LEU A 100 -3.34 8.03 13.10
CA LEU A 100 -1.92 7.85 13.41
C LEU A 100 -1.22 7.06 12.30
N GLY A 101 -1.78 5.91 11.89
CA GLY A 101 -1.23 5.11 10.80
C GLY A 101 -1.14 5.87 9.47
N THR A 102 -2.12 6.75 9.18
CA THR A 102 -2.07 7.59 7.98
C THR A 102 -0.98 8.65 8.09
N VAL A 103 -0.88 9.36 9.22
CA VAL A 103 0.13 10.40 9.45
C VAL A 103 1.54 9.81 9.42
N ASP A 104 1.73 8.63 10.02
CA ASP A 104 3.01 7.94 10.02
C ASP A 104 3.42 7.51 8.61
N LEU A 105 2.51 6.91 7.82
CA LEU A 105 2.80 6.50 6.45
C LEU A 105 2.97 7.67 5.47
N ALA A 106 2.33 8.80 5.71
CA ALA A 106 2.47 10.00 4.89
C ALA A 106 3.67 10.89 5.28
N GLY A 107 4.19 10.74 6.50
CA GLY A 107 5.22 11.60 7.06
C GLY A 107 6.44 10.84 7.55
N THR A 108 6.37 10.32 8.78
CA THR A 108 7.52 9.77 9.51
C THR A 108 8.18 8.60 8.78
N VAL A 109 7.39 7.65 8.30
CA VAL A 109 7.90 6.40 7.68
C VAL A 109 8.66 6.67 6.38
N PRO A 110 8.15 7.46 5.42
CA PRO A 110 8.92 7.85 4.24
C PRO A 110 10.29 8.46 4.57
N TRP A 111 10.37 9.36 5.55
CA TRP A 111 11.63 9.99 5.95
C TRP A 111 12.63 9.01 6.55
N VAL A 112 12.17 8.10 7.41
CA VAL A 112 13.03 7.05 7.99
C VAL A 112 13.56 6.13 6.90
N LEU A 113 12.71 5.70 5.97
CA LEU A 113 13.11 4.82 4.87
C LEU A 113 14.03 5.54 3.88
N TYR A 114 13.81 6.83 3.63
CA TYR A 114 14.68 7.65 2.82
C TYR A 114 16.08 7.79 3.44
N ALA A 115 16.17 8.02 4.75
CA ALA A 115 17.45 8.07 5.46
C ALA A 115 18.21 6.73 5.35
N ILE A 116 17.50 5.61 5.48
CA ILE A 116 18.09 4.27 5.28
C ILE A 116 18.50 4.06 3.81
N ALA A 117 17.67 4.48 2.86
CA ALA A 117 17.96 4.35 1.44
C ALA A 117 19.24 5.10 1.04
N LEU A 118 19.47 6.31 1.60
CA LEU A 118 20.72 7.05 1.42
C LEU A 118 21.94 6.27 1.88
N THR A 119 21.85 5.55 3.01
CA THR A 119 22.97 4.71 3.48
C THR A 119 23.20 3.46 2.65
N ARG A 120 22.16 2.97 1.97
CA ARG A 120 22.21 1.73 1.17
C ARG A 120 22.41 1.97 -0.33
N LEU A 121 22.29 3.23 -0.77
CA LEU A 121 22.19 3.60 -2.20
C LEU A 121 21.12 2.77 -2.95
N ASN A 122 20.05 2.38 -2.26
CA ASN A 122 18.97 1.53 -2.78
C ASN A 122 17.63 1.93 -2.16
N GLU A 123 16.58 2.06 -2.98
CA GLU A 123 15.24 2.49 -2.58
C GLU A 123 14.24 1.33 -2.43
N SER A 124 14.69 0.07 -2.62
CA SER A 124 13.89 -1.16 -2.50
C SER A 124 12.92 -1.20 -1.31
N LEU A 125 13.33 -0.66 -0.16
CA LEU A 125 12.58 -0.66 1.09
C LEU A 125 11.32 0.22 1.04
N SER A 126 11.26 1.21 0.15
CA SER A 126 10.07 2.07 0.01
C SER A 126 8.84 1.32 -0.50
N ALA A 127 9.00 0.13 -1.10
CA ALA A 127 7.91 -0.77 -1.44
C ALA A 127 6.99 -1.11 -0.25
N TRP A 128 7.54 -1.09 0.98
CA TRP A 128 6.76 -1.28 2.20
C TRP A 128 5.67 -0.21 2.38
N ILE A 129 5.90 1.03 1.94
CA ILE A 129 4.93 2.13 2.08
C ILE A 129 3.65 1.78 1.31
N ALA A 130 3.80 1.27 0.08
CA ALA A 130 2.69 0.84 -0.76
C ALA A 130 1.93 -0.34 -0.12
N ALA A 131 2.63 -1.38 0.35
CA ALA A 131 2.01 -2.52 1.01
C ALA A 131 1.27 -2.12 2.30
N ALA A 132 1.89 -1.32 3.16
CA ALA A 132 1.30 -0.83 4.40
C ALA A 132 0.08 0.05 4.14
N THR A 133 0.13 0.89 3.10
CA THR A 133 -1.01 1.72 2.68
C THR A 133 -2.18 0.86 2.19
N ALA A 134 -1.93 -0.19 1.41
CA ALA A 134 -2.99 -1.12 0.99
C ALA A 134 -3.68 -1.76 2.21
N LEU A 135 -2.90 -2.25 3.18
CA LEU A 135 -3.46 -2.84 4.40
C LEU A 135 -4.23 -1.81 5.23
N LEU A 136 -3.74 -0.58 5.36
CA LEU A 136 -4.42 0.49 6.07
C LEU A 136 -5.79 0.82 5.44
N VAL A 137 -5.88 0.86 4.11
CA VAL A 137 -7.15 1.01 3.37
C VAL A 137 -8.08 -0.16 3.68
N VAL A 138 -7.59 -1.40 3.66
CA VAL A 138 -8.38 -2.59 4.03
C VAL A 138 -8.91 -2.51 5.45
N PHE A 139 -8.10 -2.06 6.42
CA PHE A 139 -8.55 -1.86 7.80
C PHE A 139 -9.63 -0.78 7.89
N ALA A 140 -9.47 0.34 7.18
CA ALA A 140 -10.48 1.40 7.13
C ALA A 140 -11.81 0.90 6.53
N LEU A 141 -11.75 0.09 5.46
CA LEU A 141 -12.92 -0.54 4.84
C LEU A 141 -13.63 -1.52 5.75
N ARG A 142 -12.86 -2.29 6.53
CA ARG A 142 -13.42 -3.27 7.47
C ARG A 142 -14.14 -2.58 8.62
N ALA A 143 -13.58 -1.48 9.12
CA ALA A 143 -14.08 -0.76 10.28
C ALA A 143 -15.25 0.20 9.96
N GLY A 144 -15.29 0.78 8.77
CA GLY A 144 -16.34 1.72 8.37
C GLY A 144 -17.64 1.04 7.88
N ALA A 145 -18.79 1.67 8.14
CA ALA A 145 -20.04 1.37 7.45
C ALA A 145 -19.94 1.76 5.95
N PRO A 146 -20.74 1.16 5.05
CA PRO A 146 -20.77 1.53 3.63
C PRO A 146 -20.93 3.04 3.44
N SER A 147 -20.25 3.59 2.44
CA SER A 147 -20.38 5.00 2.05
C SER A 147 -21.85 5.33 1.79
N MET A 148 -22.30 6.50 2.27
CA MET A 148 -23.69 6.94 2.28
C MET A 148 -24.30 7.04 0.87
N THR A 149 -23.46 7.10 -0.18
CA THR A 149 -23.83 6.97 -1.59
C THR A 149 -24.56 5.66 -1.92
N SER A 150 -24.39 4.59 -1.14
CA SER A 150 -25.12 3.34 -1.34
C SER A 150 -26.55 3.35 -0.79
N ARG A 151 -26.99 4.41 -0.09
CA ARG A 151 -28.34 4.51 0.49
C ARG A 151 -29.32 5.34 -0.35
N SER A 152 -28.90 5.90 -1.48
CA SER A 152 -29.73 6.80 -2.29
C SER A 152 -30.28 6.17 -3.59
N SER A 153 -30.33 4.85 -3.72
CA SER A 153 -31.06 4.19 -4.81
C SER A 153 -32.05 3.17 -4.24
N VAL A 154 -33.31 3.62 -4.20
CA VAL A 154 -34.59 2.90 -4.34
C VAL A 154 -34.63 1.44 -3.87
#